data_AF-A0A6B2RZ34-F1
#
_entry.id   AF-A0A6B2RZ34-F1
#
_cell.length_a   1.000
_cell.length_b   1.000
_cell.length_c   1.000
_cell.angle_alpha   90.00
_cell.angle_beta   90.00
_cell.angle_gamma   90.00
#
_symmetry.space_group_name_H-M   'P 1'
#
loop_
_entity.id
_entity.type
_entity.pdbx_description
1 polymer ?
#
loop_
_entity_poly.entity_id
_entity_poly.type
_entity_poly.pdbx_seq_one_letter_code
_entity_poly.pdbx_strand_id
1 'polypeptide(L)'
;MTGHTPLTPGATRRLASGTLRYFLDRDVDLDLGRDEGENEDGGEDGGEVLPNGSGQPKHSGQASPAQPAPVAKEAPGDRATPAIPVGPAGPSSSPRRRATDARGLLTLGWHGPCEPIIQPYSGPASPYWASKGFLGLLMPAGHPVWTAAEEALPAETADAVTVLGPPAMLIQSTAADGLVRLHNHGSNHVGEDDDPGYSRYAYSTRTGFTTTDQAGARPGRPLASPRDNHFALIIDGECTPRGPATPLASGPGWVASVTAPLPGVRIVSATMAHGRAEIRVHLVVGADAGTRVRQTGWACTPGRRTHGAPERRTGRASQPAVQPIAQLHPLHGYTGTARQLVAGPTMFGPGARVLALDGVTTAPESLFVSLASLTAEPDPAPAAALADIQVGGPRTIHVTWQDGTTAVLRLPELPEER
;
A
#
# COMPACT_ATOMS: atom_id res chain seq x y z
N MET A 1 -18.52 14.02 -0.95
CA MET A 1 -19.74 13.88 -0.12
C MET A 1 -20.76 14.96 -0.49
N THR A 2 -21.18 14.98 -1.76
CA THR A 2 -22.05 16.00 -2.37
C THR A 2 -23.33 15.36 -2.95
N GLY A 3 -23.85 14.33 -2.29
CA GLY A 3 -24.94 13.50 -2.84
C GLY A 3 -24.51 12.54 -3.96
N HIS A 4 -23.21 12.31 -4.13
CA HIS A 4 -22.63 11.44 -5.17
C HIS A 4 -21.92 10.20 -4.61
N THR A 5 -22.04 9.95 -3.30
CA THR A 5 -21.53 8.68 -2.74
C THR A 5 -22.51 7.56 -3.12
N PRO A 6 -22.04 6.42 -3.64
CA PRO A 6 -22.90 5.26 -3.88
C PRO A 6 -23.28 4.54 -2.57
N LEU A 7 -22.74 4.98 -1.43
CA LEU A 7 -22.95 4.36 -0.12
C LEU A 7 -24.11 5.02 0.63
N THR A 8 -24.79 4.23 1.44
CA THR A 8 -25.77 4.74 2.41
C THR A 8 -25.11 5.74 3.38
N PRO A 9 -25.90 6.62 4.03
CA PRO A 9 -25.37 7.50 5.08
C PRO A 9 -24.67 6.73 6.21
N GLY A 10 -25.21 5.57 6.62
CA GLY A 10 -24.62 4.72 7.66
C GLY A 10 -23.28 4.10 7.28
N ALA A 11 -23.14 3.59 6.05
CA ALA A 11 -21.87 3.05 5.55
C ALA A 11 -20.83 4.18 5.32
N THR A 12 -21.31 5.34 4.83
CA THR A 12 -20.47 6.54 4.70
C THR A 12 -19.95 7.00 6.05
N ARG A 13 -20.79 7.00 7.10
CA ARG A 13 -20.40 7.27 8.48
C ARG A 13 -19.34 6.30 8.96
N ARG A 14 -19.53 5.00 8.74
CA ARG A 14 -18.59 3.95 9.16
C ARG A 14 -17.19 4.16 8.57
N LEU A 15 -17.08 4.57 7.30
CA LEU A 15 -15.81 4.93 6.66
C LEU A 15 -15.18 6.19 7.27
N ALA A 16 -15.96 7.26 7.42
CA ALA A 16 -15.48 8.52 7.99
C ALA A 16 -14.99 8.34 9.43
N SER A 17 -15.80 7.70 10.29
CA SER A 17 -15.43 7.32 11.65
C SER A 17 -14.16 6.47 11.68
N GLY A 18 -14.04 5.48 10.78
CA GLY A 18 -12.84 4.64 10.70
C GLY A 18 -11.56 5.43 10.36
N THR A 19 -11.67 6.43 9.48
CA THR A 19 -10.55 7.31 9.11
C THR A 19 -10.14 8.21 10.29
N LEU A 20 -11.11 8.77 11.00
CA LEU A 20 -10.86 9.63 12.17
C LEU A 20 -10.30 8.86 13.36
N ARG A 21 -10.79 7.63 13.60
CA ARG A 21 -10.29 6.74 14.65
C ARG A 21 -8.79 6.54 14.55
N TYR A 22 -8.22 6.44 13.34
CA TYR A 22 -6.77 6.36 13.15
C TYR A 22 -5.98 7.40 13.98
N PHE A 23 -6.43 8.66 13.97
CA PHE A 23 -5.79 9.77 14.65
C PHE A 23 -6.12 9.79 16.15
N LEU A 24 -7.40 9.61 16.51
CA LEU A 24 -7.86 9.58 17.91
C LEU A 24 -7.17 8.48 18.72
N ASP A 25 -6.99 7.33 18.10
CA ASP A 25 -6.44 6.12 18.71
C ASP A 25 -4.91 6.14 18.86
N ARG A 26 -4.26 7.11 18.23
CA ARG A 26 -2.79 7.23 18.16
C ARG A 26 -2.27 8.50 18.81
N ASP A 27 -3.02 8.97 19.80
CA ASP A 27 -2.70 10.10 20.66
C ASP A 27 -2.40 11.38 19.86
N VAL A 28 -3.18 11.66 18.80
CA VAL A 28 -3.27 13.03 18.32
C VAL A 28 -3.96 13.82 19.42
N ASP A 29 -3.17 14.62 20.12
CA ASP A 29 -3.66 15.42 21.23
C ASP A 29 -4.76 16.37 20.73
N LEU A 30 -5.96 16.20 21.25
CA LEU A 30 -7.09 17.08 20.93
C LEU A 30 -7.12 18.32 21.82
N ASP A 31 -6.22 18.41 22.81
CA ASP A 31 -6.08 19.57 23.71
C ASP A 31 -5.25 20.70 23.06
N LEU A 32 -5.41 20.90 21.75
CA LEU A 32 -4.98 22.12 21.10
C LEU A 32 -5.93 23.26 21.50
N GLY A 33 -5.71 23.82 22.68
CA GLY A 33 -6.24 25.13 23.08
C GLY A 33 -7.58 25.13 23.79
N ARG A 34 -7.73 24.35 24.88
CA ARG A 34 -8.41 24.95 26.03
C ARG A 34 -7.42 25.94 26.64
N ASP A 35 -7.52 27.20 26.22
CA ASP A 35 -6.99 28.30 27.02
C ASP A 35 -7.68 28.18 28.39
N GLU A 36 -6.97 27.61 29.35
CA GLU A 36 -7.30 27.76 30.76
C GLU A 36 -6.98 29.21 31.15
N GLY A 37 -8.01 29.95 31.54
CA GLY A 37 -7.86 31.11 32.41
C GLY A 37 -8.03 32.45 31.73
N GLU A 38 -9.23 32.99 31.91
CA GLU A 38 -9.51 34.42 32.00
C GLU A 38 -8.41 35.16 32.77
N ASN A 39 -7.87 36.23 32.18
CA ASN A 39 -7.51 37.42 32.95
C ASN A 39 -8.40 38.54 32.40
N GLU A 40 -9.55 38.71 33.03
CA GLU A 40 -10.21 40.02 33.08
C GLU A 40 -9.25 40.97 33.81
N ASP A 41 -8.52 41.80 33.07
CA ASP A 41 -7.99 43.05 33.60
C ASP A 41 -8.41 44.16 32.66
N GLY A 42 -9.26 45.04 33.20
CA GLY A 42 -9.76 46.22 32.53
C GLY A 42 -8.63 47.21 32.24
N GLY A 43 -8.65 47.73 31.02
CA GLY A 43 -7.82 48.85 30.61
C GLY A 43 -8.42 49.48 29.35
N GLU A 44 -9.17 50.55 29.53
CA GLU A 44 -9.48 51.51 28.46
C GLU A 44 -8.17 52.08 27.92
N ASP A 45 -7.93 52.03 26.61
CA ASP A 45 -7.66 53.23 25.79
C ASP A 45 -7.40 52.91 24.31
N GLY A 46 -7.76 53.87 23.45
CA GLY A 46 -7.06 54.13 22.18
C GLY A 46 -7.54 53.38 20.93
N GLY A 47 -8.43 54.03 20.16
CA GLY A 47 -8.90 53.52 18.87
C GLY A 47 -7.89 53.61 17.74
N GLU A 48 -8.12 52.80 16.69
CA GLU A 48 -7.81 53.21 15.32
C GLU A 48 -8.76 52.51 14.33
N VAL A 49 -9.27 53.31 13.40
CA VAL A 49 -10.35 53.04 12.46
C VAL A 49 -9.78 52.34 11.22
N LEU A 50 -10.34 51.19 10.83
CA LEU A 50 -10.15 50.63 9.49
C LEU A 50 -11.29 51.09 8.57
N PRO A 51 -11.00 51.59 7.35
CA PRO A 51 -12.05 52.12 6.48
C PRO A 51 -12.85 51.01 5.80
N ASN A 52 -14.18 51.16 5.86
CA ASN A 52 -15.15 50.46 5.04
C ASN A 52 -14.96 50.83 3.56
N GLY A 53 -14.78 49.83 2.71
CA GLY A 53 -14.85 49.94 1.25
C GLY A 53 -16.05 49.16 0.72
N SER A 54 -17.19 49.84 0.60
CA SER A 54 -18.40 49.37 -0.08
C SER A 54 -18.23 49.34 -1.60
N GLY A 55 -18.61 48.23 -2.25
CA GLY A 55 -18.73 48.16 -3.71
C GLY A 55 -19.38 46.87 -4.19
N GLN A 56 -20.69 46.92 -4.45
CA GLN A 56 -21.47 45.87 -5.13
C GLN A 56 -21.55 46.14 -6.67
N PRO A 57 -22.09 45.22 -7.50
CA PRO A 57 -21.37 44.61 -8.64
C PRO A 57 -21.73 45.19 -10.02
N LYS A 58 -20.93 44.84 -11.05
CA LYS A 58 -21.36 44.92 -12.47
C LYS A 58 -20.97 43.67 -13.26
N HIS A 59 -21.88 43.29 -14.14
CA HIS A 59 -21.97 42.05 -14.91
C HIS A 59 -21.00 41.92 -16.11
N SER A 60 -20.84 40.65 -16.52
CA SER A 60 -20.67 40.10 -17.88
C SER A 60 -19.30 40.13 -18.56
N GLY A 61 -18.86 38.94 -19.01
CA GLY A 61 -17.75 38.73 -19.93
C GLY A 61 -17.22 37.29 -19.87
N GLN A 62 -17.64 36.45 -20.82
CA GLN A 62 -17.07 35.11 -21.06
C GLN A 62 -15.60 35.24 -21.46
N ALA A 63 -14.72 34.39 -20.91
CA ALA A 63 -13.38 34.14 -21.46
C ALA A 63 -12.92 32.70 -21.20
N SER A 64 -12.58 32.00 -22.28
CA SER A 64 -11.95 30.67 -22.31
C SER A 64 -10.57 30.65 -21.64
N PRO A 65 -10.09 29.50 -21.13
CA PRO A 65 -8.78 29.41 -20.48
C PRO A 65 -7.65 29.39 -21.51
N ALA A 66 -6.80 30.43 -21.49
CA ALA A 66 -5.52 30.45 -22.18
C ALA A 66 -4.46 29.66 -21.39
N GLN A 67 -3.66 28.86 -22.11
CA GLN A 67 -2.46 28.20 -21.59
C GLN A 67 -1.41 29.24 -21.16
N PRO A 68 -0.67 29.05 -20.05
CA PRO A 68 0.48 29.88 -19.75
C PRO A 68 1.72 29.44 -20.55
N ALA A 69 2.39 30.43 -21.14
CA ALA A 69 3.66 30.35 -21.86
C ALA A 69 4.85 30.02 -20.92
N PRO A 70 5.99 29.50 -21.44
CA PRO A 70 7.08 28.99 -20.61
C PRO A 70 7.92 30.14 -20.00
N VAL A 71 8.24 30.01 -18.71
CA VAL A 71 9.19 30.88 -18.00
C VAL A 71 10.60 30.31 -18.16
N ALA A 72 11.54 31.18 -18.51
CA ALA A 72 12.95 30.88 -18.74
C ALA A 72 13.66 30.37 -17.47
N LYS A 73 14.58 29.41 -17.64
CA LYS A 73 15.48 28.89 -16.61
C LYS A 73 16.54 29.95 -16.26
N GLU A 74 16.54 30.43 -15.02
CA GLU A 74 17.74 30.97 -14.37
C GLU A 74 18.48 29.86 -13.61
N ALA A 75 19.82 29.89 -13.67
CA ALA A 75 20.71 28.93 -13.02
C ALA A 75 20.71 29.08 -11.49
N PRO A 76 20.82 27.99 -10.70
CA PRO A 76 20.78 28.09 -9.25
C PRO A 76 22.10 28.61 -8.68
N GLY A 77 22.04 29.75 -8.00
CA GLY A 77 23.10 30.23 -7.12
C GLY A 77 23.11 29.47 -5.78
N ASP A 78 24.31 29.20 -5.31
CA ASP A 78 24.62 28.55 -4.03
C ASP A 78 23.93 29.25 -2.84
N ARG A 79 22.88 28.64 -2.30
CA ARG A 79 22.35 28.97 -0.97
C ARG A 79 22.14 27.67 -0.20
N ALA A 80 23.03 27.42 0.75
CA ALA A 80 22.92 26.33 1.70
C ALA A 80 21.63 26.44 2.52
N THR A 81 20.78 25.42 2.44
CA THR A 81 19.61 25.23 3.31
C THR A 81 20.10 24.86 4.72
N PRO A 82 19.64 25.50 5.80
CA PRO A 82 20.09 25.13 7.15
C PRO A 82 19.52 23.76 7.54
N ALA A 83 20.40 22.86 7.97
CA ALA A 83 20.04 21.56 8.52
C ALA A 83 19.32 21.71 9.87
N ILE A 84 18.19 21.00 10.04
CA ILE A 84 17.47 20.92 11.31
C ILE A 84 18.21 19.92 12.22
N PRO A 85 18.57 20.27 13.47
CA PRO A 85 19.27 19.34 14.36
C PRO A 85 18.35 18.21 14.81
N VAL A 86 18.80 16.96 14.62
CA VAL A 86 18.19 15.77 15.24
C VAL A 86 18.81 15.62 16.64
N GLY A 87 18.01 15.85 17.69
CA GLY A 87 18.45 15.65 19.08
C GLY A 87 18.66 14.16 19.43
N PRO A 88 19.49 13.85 20.44
CA PRO A 88 19.82 12.47 20.79
C PRO A 88 18.62 11.74 21.42
N ALA A 89 18.44 10.48 21.02
CA ALA A 89 17.41 9.60 21.56
C ALA A 89 17.76 9.15 22.99
N GLY A 90 16.90 9.46 23.96
CA GLY A 90 16.97 8.95 25.34
C GLY A 90 16.58 7.46 25.45
N PRO A 91 16.83 6.81 26.61
CA PRO A 91 16.76 5.36 26.74
C PRO A 91 15.32 4.79 26.75
N SER A 92 15.08 3.95 25.76
CA SER A 92 14.20 2.76 25.68
C SER A 92 13.15 2.50 26.78
N SER A 93 11.92 2.93 26.51
CA SER A 93 10.75 2.04 26.59
C SER A 93 10.19 1.94 25.16
N SER A 94 9.72 0.77 24.70
CA SER A 94 9.35 0.57 23.30
C SER A 94 8.37 1.66 22.84
N PRO A 95 8.76 2.60 21.96
CA PRO A 95 7.94 3.76 21.72
C PRO A 95 6.70 3.31 20.95
N ARG A 96 5.52 3.55 21.54
CA ARG A 96 4.27 3.55 20.78
C ARG A 96 4.49 4.52 19.63
N ARG A 97 4.41 4.02 18.41
CA ARG A 97 4.57 4.80 17.20
C ARG A 97 3.30 5.66 17.03
N ARG A 98 3.33 6.85 17.60
CA ARG A 98 2.28 7.88 17.50
C ARG A 98 2.22 8.41 16.08
N ALA A 99 1.06 8.90 15.67
CA ALA A 99 0.93 9.58 14.37
C ALA A 99 1.68 10.93 14.38
N THR A 100 1.76 11.54 15.58
CA THR A 100 2.37 12.83 15.85
C THR A 100 3.72 12.72 16.57
N ASP A 101 4.56 13.74 16.44
CA ASP A 101 5.77 13.92 17.24
C ASP A 101 5.46 14.51 18.64
N ALA A 102 6.51 14.80 19.41
CA ALA A 102 6.37 15.38 20.75
C ALA A 102 5.74 16.78 20.78
N ARG A 103 5.59 17.45 19.63
CA ARG A 103 4.94 18.76 19.47
C ARG A 103 3.49 18.62 19.01
N GLY A 104 2.97 17.39 18.88
CA GLY A 104 1.64 17.14 18.35
C GLY A 104 1.55 17.26 16.82
N LEU A 105 2.67 17.34 16.09
CA LEU A 105 2.69 17.52 14.64
C LEU A 105 2.78 16.18 13.90
N LEU A 106 2.06 16.04 12.79
CA LEU A 106 2.12 14.83 11.97
C LEU A 106 3.53 14.60 11.42
N THR A 107 4.00 13.36 11.51
CA THR A 107 5.37 13.00 11.12
C THR A 107 5.48 12.51 9.68
N LEU A 108 6.68 12.60 9.10
CA LEU A 108 7.00 11.96 7.82
C LEU A 108 7.07 10.43 7.99
N GLY A 109 5.93 9.79 7.79
CA GLY A 109 5.73 8.36 7.89
C GLY A 109 4.26 8.04 8.09
N TRP A 110 3.95 6.75 8.26
CA TRP A 110 2.57 6.32 8.52
C TRP A 110 2.33 6.21 10.03
N HIS A 111 2.95 5.22 10.67
CA HIS A 111 2.91 5.04 12.12
C HIS A 111 4.13 5.72 12.76
N GLY A 112 4.21 7.04 12.71
CA GLY A 112 5.39 7.78 13.17
C GLY A 112 6.53 7.82 12.13
N PRO A 113 7.68 8.45 12.46
CA PRO A 113 8.75 8.70 11.50
C PRO A 113 9.26 7.42 10.83
N CYS A 114 9.29 7.41 9.50
CA CYS A 114 9.77 6.29 8.71
C CYS A 114 10.48 6.82 7.46
N GLU A 115 11.76 7.16 7.63
CA GLU A 115 12.59 7.71 6.56
C GLU A 115 12.63 6.85 5.28
N PRO A 116 12.71 5.51 5.34
CA PRO A 116 12.84 4.70 4.13
C PRO A 116 11.63 4.75 3.17
N ILE A 117 10.46 5.23 3.62
CA ILE A 117 9.27 5.36 2.76
C ILE A 117 9.07 6.79 2.25
N ILE A 118 9.94 7.73 2.62
CA ILE A 118 9.87 9.12 2.19
C ILE A 118 10.30 9.19 0.72
N GLN A 119 9.48 9.87 -0.08
CA GLN A 119 9.73 10.08 -1.51
C GLN A 119 10.45 11.41 -1.74
N PRO A 120 11.23 11.59 -2.82
CA PRO A 120 11.98 12.83 -3.09
C PRO A 120 11.12 14.11 -3.11
N TYR A 121 9.85 13.98 -3.47
CA TYR A 121 8.88 15.08 -3.48
C TYR A 121 8.21 15.35 -2.12
N SER A 122 8.55 14.58 -1.08
CA SER A 122 7.96 14.73 0.24
C SER A 122 8.59 15.91 0.97
N GLY A 123 7.77 16.82 1.46
CA GLY A 123 8.19 17.96 2.27
C GLY A 123 7.54 17.96 3.65
N PRO A 124 7.91 18.90 4.53
CA PRO A 124 7.37 18.99 5.89
C PRO A 124 5.84 19.06 5.96
N ALA A 125 5.19 19.62 4.93
CA ALA A 125 3.74 19.73 4.85
C ALA A 125 3.04 18.47 4.28
N SER A 126 3.78 17.51 3.71
CA SER A 126 3.19 16.32 3.06
C SER A 126 2.27 15.51 3.98
N PRO A 127 2.56 15.30 5.27
CA PRO A 127 1.65 14.57 6.18
C PRO A 127 0.28 15.25 6.35
N TYR A 128 0.20 16.58 6.19
CA TYR A 128 -1.05 17.34 6.39
C TYR A 128 -2.07 17.17 5.24
N TRP A 129 -1.72 16.48 4.15
CA TRP A 129 -2.71 15.98 3.19
C TRP A 129 -3.72 15.02 3.84
N ALA A 130 -3.40 14.47 5.01
CA ALA A 130 -4.34 13.76 5.88
C ALA A 130 -5.63 14.57 6.18
N SER A 131 -5.57 15.90 6.13
CA SER A 131 -6.73 16.80 6.26
C SER A 131 -7.89 16.44 5.34
N LYS A 132 -7.64 15.81 4.19
CA LYS A 132 -8.69 15.28 3.29
C LYS A 132 -9.63 14.31 3.99
N GLY A 133 -9.12 13.49 4.91
CA GLY A 133 -9.94 12.57 5.71
C GLY A 133 -10.91 13.26 6.66
N PHE A 134 -10.65 14.54 6.97
CA PHE A 134 -11.47 15.36 7.87
C PHE A 134 -12.49 16.22 7.11
N LEU A 135 -12.45 16.29 5.77
CA LEU A 135 -13.38 17.10 4.96
C LEU A 135 -14.85 16.77 5.24
N GLY A 136 -15.15 15.53 5.67
CA GLY A 136 -16.49 15.16 6.06
C GLY A 136 -17.06 16.03 7.19
N LEU A 137 -16.23 16.50 8.12
CA LEU A 137 -16.62 17.33 9.27
C LEU A 137 -17.22 18.68 8.88
N LEU A 138 -17.08 19.11 7.63
CA LEU A 138 -17.73 20.32 7.11
C LEU A 138 -19.25 20.14 6.91
N MET A 139 -19.77 18.91 6.94
CA MET A 139 -21.21 18.67 6.84
C MET A 139 -21.92 19.13 8.13
N PRO A 140 -23.11 19.76 8.03
CA PRO A 140 -23.87 20.22 9.19
C PRO A 140 -24.11 19.12 10.21
N ALA A 141 -24.16 19.44 11.51
CA ALA A 141 -24.36 18.46 12.59
C ALA A 141 -25.61 17.57 12.41
N GLY A 142 -26.68 18.10 11.80
CA GLY A 142 -27.91 17.36 11.49
C GLY A 142 -27.89 16.55 10.20
N HIS A 143 -26.78 16.52 9.46
CA HIS A 143 -26.67 15.80 8.20
C HIS A 143 -26.87 14.28 8.42
N PRO A 144 -27.58 13.55 7.52
CA PRO A 144 -27.88 12.12 7.68
C PRO A 144 -26.67 11.23 7.95
N VAL A 145 -25.50 11.61 7.45
CA VAL A 145 -24.24 10.87 7.71
C VAL A 145 -23.85 10.85 9.20
N TRP A 146 -24.26 11.84 9.99
CA TRP A 146 -23.93 11.95 11.42
C TRP A 146 -25.02 11.39 12.31
N THR A 147 -26.25 11.36 11.81
CA THR A 147 -27.43 10.91 12.57
C THR A 147 -27.82 9.46 12.27
N ALA A 148 -27.56 8.94 11.07
CA ALA A 148 -27.80 7.54 10.74
C ALA A 148 -26.93 6.59 11.57
N ALA A 149 -27.46 5.42 11.89
CA ALA A 149 -26.69 4.35 12.53
C ALA A 149 -25.53 3.91 11.63
N GLU A 150 -24.37 3.58 12.22
CA GLU A 150 -23.27 3.01 11.44
C GLU A 150 -23.69 1.64 10.88
N GLU A 151 -23.44 1.44 9.59
CA GLU A 151 -23.65 0.17 8.90
C GLU A 151 -22.30 -0.49 8.65
N ALA A 152 -22.27 -1.83 8.63
CA ALA A 152 -21.06 -2.58 8.31
C ALA A 152 -20.62 -2.30 6.85
N LEU A 153 -19.31 -2.17 6.62
CA LEU A 153 -18.77 -2.05 5.27
C LEU A 153 -18.84 -3.42 4.56
N PRO A 154 -18.87 -3.45 3.21
CA PRO A 154 -18.84 -4.71 2.46
C PRO A 154 -17.69 -5.65 2.87
N ALA A 155 -16.51 -5.09 3.15
CA ALA A 155 -15.34 -5.85 3.59
C ALA A 155 -15.47 -6.40 5.04
N GLU A 156 -16.47 -5.98 5.80
CA GLU A 156 -16.74 -6.44 7.17
C GLU A 156 -17.82 -7.55 7.21
N THR A 157 -18.51 -7.81 6.10
CA THR A 157 -19.63 -8.77 6.03
C THR A 157 -19.28 -10.03 5.26
N ALA A 158 -18.43 -9.95 4.24
CA ALA A 158 -18.00 -11.10 3.46
C ALA A 158 -16.63 -10.86 2.82
N ASP A 159 -15.97 -11.97 2.46
CA ASP A 159 -14.79 -11.92 1.62
C ASP A 159 -15.17 -11.40 0.22
N ALA A 160 -14.28 -10.62 -0.38
CA ALA A 160 -14.52 -10.06 -1.70
C ALA A 160 -13.23 -10.00 -2.52
N VAL A 161 -13.37 -10.24 -3.82
CA VAL A 161 -12.30 -10.05 -4.81
C VAL A 161 -12.86 -9.19 -5.94
N THR A 162 -12.40 -7.94 -6.00
CA THR A 162 -12.90 -6.90 -6.90
C THR A 162 -11.83 -6.50 -7.91
N VAL A 163 -12.13 -6.70 -9.18
CA VAL A 163 -11.27 -6.30 -10.30
C VAL A 163 -11.47 -4.82 -10.60
N LEU A 164 -10.37 -4.07 -10.61
CA LEU A 164 -10.30 -2.70 -11.13
C LEU A 164 -9.63 -2.79 -12.51
N GLY A 165 -10.45 -3.01 -13.54
CA GLY A 165 -10.00 -3.35 -14.89
C GLY A 165 -9.06 -2.32 -15.53
N PRO A 166 -9.48 -1.04 -15.71
CA PRO A 166 -8.65 -0.03 -16.37
C PRO A 166 -7.26 0.19 -15.75
N PRO A 167 -7.09 0.23 -14.41
CA PRO A 167 -5.75 0.31 -13.82
C PRO A 167 -5.05 -1.06 -13.66
N ALA A 168 -5.67 -2.15 -14.10
CA ALA A 168 -5.22 -3.53 -13.91
C ALA A 168 -4.80 -3.84 -12.47
N MET A 169 -5.74 -3.61 -11.55
CA MET A 169 -5.55 -3.90 -10.14
C MET A 169 -6.62 -4.86 -9.64
N LEU A 170 -6.30 -5.65 -8.62
CA LEU A 170 -7.23 -6.54 -7.94
C LEU A 170 -7.26 -6.20 -6.45
N ILE A 171 -8.45 -5.93 -5.90
CA ILE A 171 -8.65 -5.72 -4.48
C ILE A 171 -9.19 -7.01 -3.87
N GLN A 172 -8.52 -7.54 -2.86
CA GLN A 172 -8.93 -8.73 -2.13
C GLN A 172 -9.12 -8.38 -0.65
N SER A 173 -10.32 -8.58 -0.12
CA SER A 173 -10.63 -8.36 1.30
C SER A 173 -11.13 -9.63 1.96
N THR A 174 -10.70 -9.85 3.21
CA THR A 174 -11.11 -10.98 4.05
C THR A 174 -11.86 -10.46 5.28
N ALA A 175 -13.12 -10.86 5.45
CA ALA A 175 -13.98 -10.37 6.53
C ALA A 175 -13.54 -10.90 7.89
N ALA A 176 -12.97 -12.11 7.94
CA ALA A 176 -12.53 -12.75 9.17
C ALA A 176 -11.47 -11.94 9.93
N ASP A 177 -10.60 -11.21 9.22
CA ASP A 177 -9.48 -10.47 9.80
C ASP A 177 -9.40 -8.99 9.39
N GLY A 178 -10.29 -8.56 8.49
CA GLY A 178 -10.36 -7.20 7.95
C GLY A 178 -9.15 -6.80 7.10
N LEU A 179 -8.35 -7.76 6.62
CA LEU A 179 -7.22 -7.47 5.74
C LEU A 179 -7.71 -7.11 4.35
N VAL A 180 -7.11 -6.06 3.78
CA VAL A 180 -7.30 -5.69 2.37
C VAL A 180 -5.93 -5.75 1.69
N ARG A 181 -5.90 -6.42 0.55
CA ARG A 181 -4.73 -6.59 -0.32
C ARG A 181 -5.04 -5.96 -1.66
N LEU A 182 -4.03 -5.31 -2.22
CA LEU A 182 -4.03 -4.77 -3.55
C LEU A 182 -3.00 -5.54 -4.37
N HIS A 183 -3.43 -6.20 -5.46
CA HIS A 183 -2.53 -6.80 -6.43
C HIS A 183 -2.38 -5.87 -7.63
N ASN A 184 -1.14 -5.53 -7.95
CA ASN A 184 -0.77 -4.47 -8.87
C ASN A 184 -0.19 -5.03 -10.17
N HIS A 185 -0.97 -4.91 -11.25
CA HIS A 185 -0.61 -5.33 -12.60
C HIS A 185 -0.67 -4.17 -13.61
N GLY A 186 -0.72 -2.91 -13.15
CA GLY A 186 -0.79 -1.77 -14.06
C GLY A 186 -0.27 -0.43 -13.51
N SER A 187 -0.05 -0.31 -12.20
CA SER A 187 0.61 0.86 -11.63
C SER A 187 2.13 0.72 -11.70
N ASN A 188 2.78 1.79 -12.12
CA ASN A 188 4.22 1.89 -12.32
C ASN A 188 4.74 3.24 -11.77
N HIS A 189 6.01 3.27 -11.40
CA HIS A 189 6.71 4.51 -11.11
C HIS A 189 6.90 5.32 -12.40
N VAL A 190 6.90 6.64 -12.31
CA VAL A 190 7.22 7.52 -13.44
C VAL A 190 8.74 7.66 -13.50
N GLY A 191 9.38 6.93 -14.41
CA GLY A 191 10.83 6.90 -14.59
C GLY A 191 11.35 5.48 -14.80
N GLU A 192 12.67 5.34 -14.90
CA GLU A 192 13.32 4.04 -15.15
C GLU A 192 13.61 3.25 -13.86
N ASP A 193 13.59 3.91 -12.70
CA ASP A 193 13.91 3.31 -11.42
C ASP A 193 12.77 2.46 -10.83
N ASP A 194 13.13 1.32 -10.22
CA ASP A 194 12.21 0.41 -9.52
C ASP A 194 11.87 0.94 -8.12
N ASP A 195 10.85 1.80 -8.02
CA ASP A 195 10.37 2.29 -6.72
C ASP A 195 9.42 1.28 -6.03
N PRO A 196 9.72 0.84 -4.80
CA PRO A 196 8.92 -0.16 -4.08
C PRO A 196 7.49 0.29 -3.74
N GLY A 197 7.19 1.57 -3.71
CA GLY A 197 5.85 2.11 -3.54
C GLY A 197 4.96 1.93 -4.78
N TYR A 198 5.55 1.62 -5.93
CA TYR A 198 4.84 1.48 -7.21
C TYR A 198 5.08 0.14 -7.90
N SER A 199 6.19 -0.55 -7.61
CA SER A 199 6.63 -1.69 -8.40
C SER A 199 6.38 -3.07 -7.81
N ARG A 200 5.86 -3.18 -6.57
CA ARG A 200 5.52 -4.51 -6.02
C ARG A 200 4.26 -5.06 -6.66
N TYR A 201 4.21 -6.39 -6.80
CA TYR A 201 3.01 -7.09 -7.28
C TYR A 201 1.87 -7.03 -6.27
N ALA A 202 2.14 -6.80 -4.98
CA ALA A 202 1.08 -6.71 -3.98
C ALA A 202 1.41 -5.80 -2.79
N TYR A 203 0.37 -5.17 -2.24
CA TYR A 203 0.39 -4.33 -1.03
C TYR A 203 -0.76 -4.73 -0.10
N SER A 204 -0.64 -4.48 1.21
CA SER A 204 -1.74 -4.73 2.14
C SER A 204 -1.88 -3.67 3.21
N THR A 205 -3.01 -3.66 3.89
CA THR A 205 -3.28 -2.75 5.01
C THR A 205 -2.51 -3.08 6.29
N ARG A 206 -1.82 -4.23 6.38
CA ARG A 206 -1.06 -4.65 7.59
C ARG A 206 0.36 -5.12 7.35
N THR A 207 0.84 -5.09 6.12
CA THR A 207 2.24 -5.32 5.76
C THR A 207 2.75 -4.11 5.00
N GLY A 208 4.03 -3.79 5.15
CA GLY A 208 4.67 -2.70 4.40
C GLY A 208 5.59 -3.28 3.36
N PHE A 209 5.82 -2.53 2.28
CA PHE A 209 6.85 -2.88 1.33
C PHE A 209 8.22 -2.78 1.98
N THR A 210 9.11 -3.68 1.58
CA THR A 210 10.50 -3.70 1.97
C THR A 210 11.25 -2.59 1.25
N THR A 211 12.00 -1.84 2.02
CA THR A 211 12.86 -0.76 1.51
C THR A 211 14.30 -1.26 1.48
N THR A 212 15.03 -0.89 0.45
CA THR A 212 16.49 -0.85 0.54
C THR A 212 16.84 0.29 1.48
N ASP A 213 17.87 0.12 2.30
CA ASP A 213 18.35 1.19 3.18
C ASP A 213 18.84 2.37 2.32
N GLN A 214 17.94 3.30 1.97
CA GLN A 214 18.27 4.55 1.30
C GLN A 214 19.14 5.46 2.21
N ALA A 215 19.09 5.24 3.53
CA ALA A 215 19.80 6.04 4.52
C ALA A 215 21.20 5.50 4.89
N GLY A 216 21.66 4.42 4.23
CA GLY A 216 22.84 3.68 4.71
C GLY A 216 23.63 2.94 3.65
N ALA A 217 23.59 3.38 2.38
CA ALA A 217 24.52 2.92 1.34
C ALA A 217 25.97 3.28 1.72
N ARG A 218 26.57 2.49 2.62
CA ARG A 218 28.00 2.50 2.90
C ARG A 218 28.70 1.86 1.69
N PRO A 219 29.78 2.47 1.16
CA PRO A 219 30.55 1.85 0.10
C PRO A 219 31.08 0.49 0.57
N GLY A 220 30.84 -0.56 -0.24
CA GLY A 220 31.41 -1.90 -0.02
C GLY A 220 30.49 -2.98 0.57
N ARG A 221 29.19 -2.73 0.78
CA ARG A 221 28.24 -3.80 1.15
C ARG A 221 27.03 -3.85 0.19
N PRO A 222 27.15 -4.53 -0.96
CA PRO A 222 25.98 -4.88 -1.74
C PRO A 222 25.27 -6.06 -1.08
N LEU A 223 24.12 -5.79 -0.48
CA LEU A 223 23.04 -6.76 -0.57
C LEU A 223 21.74 -5.97 -0.56
N ALA A 224 21.18 -5.74 -1.75
CA ALA A 224 19.83 -5.21 -1.88
C ALA A 224 18.92 -6.04 -0.96
N SER A 225 18.27 -5.39 0.00
CA SER A 225 17.26 -6.01 0.85
C SER A 225 16.30 -6.83 -0.02
N PRO A 226 16.00 -8.09 0.32
CA PRO A 226 15.01 -8.87 -0.40
C PRO A 226 13.73 -8.07 -0.63
N ARG A 227 13.36 -7.94 -1.90
CA ARG A 227 12.13 -7.27 -2.33
C ARG A 227 10.95 -8.19 -2.02
N ASP A 228 9.96 -7.72 -1.28
CA ASP A 228 8.72 -8.44 -1.03
C ASP A 228 7.80 -8.40 -2.25
N ASN A 229 6.89 -9.39 -2.37
CA ASN A 229 5.92 -9.48 -3.47
C ASN A 229 6.55 -9.21 -4.85
N HIS A 230 7.67 -9.87 -5.14
CA HIS A 230 8.47 -9.67 -6.34
C HIS A 230 8.73 -10.99 -7.07
N PHE A 231 8.85 -10.93 -8.39
CA PHE A 231 9.33 -12.04 -9.22
C PHE A 231 10.48 -11.52 -10.09
N ALA A 232 11.63 -12.17 -10.01
CA ALA A 232 12.85 -11.72 -10.67
C ALA A 232 13.60 -12.88 -11.32
N LEU A 233 14.31 -12.57 -12.40
CA LEU A 233 15.46 -13.35 -12.83
C LEU A 233 16.65 -13.00 -11.93
N ILE A 234 17.56 -13.95 -11.74
CA ILE A 234 18.80 -13.73 -11.01
C ILE A 234 19.96 -13.73 -12.01
N ILE A 235 20.52 -12.54 -12.25
CA ILE A 235 21.65 -12.31 -13.17
C ILE A 235 22.84 -11.87 -12.33
N ASP A 236 23.97 -12.55 -12.46
CA ASP A 236 25.20 -12.27 -11.70
C ASP A 236 24.99 -12.18 -10.17
N GLY A 237 24.02 -12.94 -9.65
CA GLY A 237 23.66 -12.97 -8.23
C GLY A 237 22.67 -11.88 -7.78
N GLU A 238 22.27 -10.97 -8.67
CA GLU A 238 21.33 -9.89 -8.40
C GLU A 238 19.94 -10.16 -8.99
N CYS A 239 18.91 -9.70 -8.28
CA CYS A 239 17.53 -9.77 -8.79
C CYS A 239 17.29 -8.64 -9.79
N THR A 240 16.76 -8.97 -10.96
CA THR A 240 16.26 -7.96 -11.91
C THR A 240 15.16 -7.10 -11.29
N PRO A 241 15.01 -5.83 -11.73
CA PRO A 241 13.82 -5.05 -11.43
C PRO A 241 12.57 -5.70 -12.02
N ARG A 242 11.39 -5.26 -11.57
CA ARG A 242 10.14 -5.69 -12.21
C ARG A 242 10.02 -5.06 -13.60
N GLY A 243 10.46 -3.80 -13.72
CA GLY A 243 10.17 -2.94 -14.86
C GLY A 243 8.71 -2.47 -14.86
N PRO A 244 8.34 -1.62 -15.83
CA PRO A 244 6.96 -1.20 -16.00
C PRO A 244 6.08 -2.39 -16.41
N ALA A 245 4.98 -2.59 -15.67
CA ALA A 245 3.94 -3.55 -15.99
C ALA A 245 2.97 -2.95 -17.00
N THR A 246 2.84 -3.61 -18.14
CA THR A 246 1.80 -3.33 -19.13
C THR A 246 0.62 -4.27 -18.88
N PRO A 247 -0.59 -3.76 -18.58
CA PRO A 247 -1.79 -4.58 -18.48
C PRO A 247 -2.01 -5.45 -19.72
N LEU A 248 -2.38 -6.71 -19.54
CA LEU A 248 -2.74 -7.60 -20.65
C LEU A 248 -4.23 -7.97 -20.64
N ALA A 249 -4.71 -8.48 -19.52
CA ALA A 249 -6.09 -8.96 -19.40
C ALA A 249 -6.54 -9.00 -17.94
N SER A 250 -7.85 -9.09 -17.74
CA SER A 250 -8.45 -9.37 -16.45
C SER A 250 -9.73 -10.16 -16.63
N GLY A 251 -10.17 -10.85 -15.58
CA GLY A 251 -11.42 -11.59 -15.54
C GLY A 251 -11.89 -11.76 -14.10
N PRO A 252 -13.00 -12.48 -13.86
CA PRO A 252 -13.54 -12.64 -12.52
C PRO A 252 -12.49 -13.19 -11.55
N GLY A 253 -12.13 -12.38 -10.56
CA GLY A 253 -11.16 -12.76 -9.53
C GLY A 253 -9.68 -12.75 -9.93
N TRP A 254 -9.31 -12.26 -11.14
CA TRP A 254 -7.92 -12.23 -11.58
C TRP A 254 -7.54 -11.07 -12.49
N VAL A 255 -6.26 -10.72 -12.47
CA VAL A 255 -5.63 -9.70 -13.34
C VAL A 255 -4.28 -10.20 -13.86
N ALA A 256 -3.87 -9.74 -15.04
CA ALA A 256 -2.62 -10.11 -15.66
C ALA A 256 -1.92 -8.94 -16.36
N SER A 257 -0.61 -9.00 -16.37
CA SER A 257 0.27 -8.02 -17.01
C SER A 257 1.50 -8.69 -17.61
N VAL A 258 2.24 -7.92 -18.39
CA VAL A 258 3.56 -8.31 -18.87
C VAL A 258 4.59 -7.27 -18.49
N THR A 259 5.79 -7.74 -18.17
CA THR A 259 6.98 -6.91 -18.00
C THR A 259 8.10 -7.37 -18.94
N ALA A 260 9.10 -6.52 -19.11
CA ALA A 260 10.31 -6.80 -19.87
C ALA A 260 11.54 -6.41 -19.03
N PRO A 261 11.97 -7.24 -18.07
CA PRO A 261 13.03 -6.88 -17.13
C PRO A 261 14.43 -6.91 -17.74
N LEU A 262 14.60 -7.55 -18.90
CA LEU A 262 15.84 -7.65 -19.67
C LEU A 262 15.52 -7.58 -21.18
N PRO A 263 16.46 -7.14 -22.03
CA PRO A 263 16.31 -7.22 -23.48
C PRO A 263 15.98 -8.65 -23.94
N GLY A 264 14.98 -8.79 -24.80
CA GLY A 264 14.55 -10.09 -25.33
C GLY A 264 13.79 -11.00 -24.35
N VAL A 265 13.64 -10.61 -23.08
CA VAL A 265 12.92 -11.41 -22.07
C VAL A 265 11.61 -10.76 -21.68
N ARG A 266 10.53 -11.54 -21.72
CA ARG A 266 9.19 -11.13 -21.28
C ARG A 266 8.73 -12.00 -20.12
N ILE A 267 8.05 -11.40 -19.15
CA ILE A 267 7.41 -12.14 -18.05
C ILE A 267 5.92 -11.82 -18.04
N VAL A 268 5.10 -12.78 -18.44
CA VAL A 268 3.63 -12.70 -18.28
C VAL A 268 3.30 -13.11 -16.85
N SER A 269 2.70 -12.21 -16.09
CA SER A 269 2.35 -12.44 -14.68
C SER A 269 0.85 -12.31 -14.48
N ALA A 270 0.26 -13.20 -13.70
CA ALA A 270 -1.15 -13.13 -13.32
C ALA A 270 -1.34 -13.46 -11.83
N THR A 271 -2.31 -12.78 -11.22
CA THR A 271 -2.77 -13.08 -9.87
C THR A 271 -4.25 -13.40 -9.90
N MET A 272 -4.62 -14.56 -9.35
CA MET A 272 -6.02 -14.96 -9.12
C MET A 272 -6.22 -15.17 -7.61
N ALA A 273 -7.29 -14.62 -7.05
CA ALA A 273 -7.54 -14.66 -5.62
C ALA A 273 -8.92 -15.22 -5.28
N HIS A 274 -9.01 -15.88 -4.12
CA HIS A 274 -10.26 -16.30 -3.49
C HIS A 274 -10.07 -16.43 -1.98
N GLY A 275 -10.99 -15.89 -1.19
CA GLY A 275 -10.82 -15.77 0.27
C GLY A 275 -9.46 -15.15 0.63
N ARG A 276 -8.65 -15.86 1.44
CA ARG A 276 -7.26 -15.47 1.77
C ARG A 276 -6.17 -16.06 0.85
N ALA A 277 -6.56 -16.79 -0.19
CA ALA A 277 -5.67 -17.48 -1.10
C ALA A 277 -5.33 -16.61 -2.32
N GLU A 278 -4.10 -16.73 -2.80
CA GLU A 278 -3.57 -15.99 -3.95
C GLU A 278 -2.75 -16.93 -4.83
N ILE A 279 -3.26 -17.29 -5.99
CA ILE A 279 -2.48 -18.00 -7.00
C ILE A 279 -1.68 -16.97 -7.78
N ARG A 280 -0.36 -17.10 -7.74
CA ARG A 280 0.58 -16.23 -8.45
C ARG A 280 1.28 -17.03 -9.54
N VAL A 281 1.15 -16.55 -10.76
CA VAL A 281 1.64 -17.22 -11.96
C VAL A 281 2.61 -16.30 -12.69
N HIS A 282 3.76 -16.84 -13.09
CA HIS A 282 4.76 -16.14 -13.89
C HIS A 282 5.24 -17.06 -15.02
N LEU A 283 5.03 -16.64 -16.26
CA LEU A 283 5.55 -17.28 -17.46
C LEU A 283 6.71 -16.46 -17.99
N VAL A 284 7.92 -17.02 -17.90
CA VAL A 284 9.14 -16.43 -18.45
C VAL A 284 9.28 -16.86 -19.90
N VAL A 285 9.42 -15.91 -20.81
CA VAL A 285 9.58 -16.14 -22.25
C VAL A 285 10.88 -15.49 -22.71
N GLY A 286 11.73 -16.26 -23.40
CA GLY A 286 12.96 -15.76 -24.03
C GLY A 286 14.21 -15.72 -23.15
N ALA A 287 14.13 -16.18 -21.89
CA ALA A 287 15.32 -16.37 -21.07
C ALA A 287 16.02 -17.70 -21.40
N ASP A 288 17.35 -17.73 -21.35
CA ASP A 288 18.14 -18.95 -21.54
C ASP A 288 17.74 -20.04 -20.53
N ALA A 289 17.73 -21.29 -20.95
CA ALA A 289 17.56 -22.42 -20.04
C ALA A 289 18.69 -22.44 -19.01
N GLY A 290 18.36 -22.68 -17.73
CA GLY A 290 19.31 -22.57 -16.63
C GLY A 290 19.29 -21.21 -15.93
N THR A 291 18.55 -20.22 -16.44
CA THR A 291 18.39 -18.92 -15.77
C THR A 291 17.65 -19.09 -14.46
N ARG A 292 18.27 -18.66 -13.36
CA ARG A 292 17.67 -18.74 -12.03
C ARG A 292 16.58 -17.69 -11.88
N VAL A 293 15.51 -18.04 -11.17
CA VAL A 293 14.43 -17.12 -10.82
C VAL A 293 14.16 -17.13 -9.32
N ARG A 294 13.56 -16.06 -8.83
CA ARG A 294 13.06 -15.96 -7.45
C ARG A 294 11.72 -15.27 -7.39
N GLN A 295 10.78 -15.89 -6.67
CA GLN A 295 9.55 -15.24 -6.23
C GLN A 295 9.59 -15.01 -4.73
N THR A 296 9.12 -13.85 -4.28
CA THR A 296 8.95 -13.52 -2.87
C THR A 296 7.50 -13.28 -2.51
N GLY A 297 7.18 -13.54 -1.25
CA GLY A 297 5.87 -13.32 -0.64
C GLY A 297 5.78 -12.01 0.13
N TRP A 298 4.78 -11.94 0.99
CA TRP A 298 4.53 -10.81 1.89
C TRP A 298 5.64 -10.60 2.92
N ALA A 299 5.92 -9.34 3.25
CA ALA A 299 6.82 -8.96 4.33
C ALA A 299 6.10 -8.87 5.68
N CYS A 300 6.47 -9.74 6.62
CA CYS A 300 5.95 -9.72 8.00
C CYS A 300 7.05 -9.36 9.00
N THR A 301 6.75 -8.55 10.00
CA THR A 301 7.73 -8.08 11.01
C THR A 301 7.56 -8.90 12.29
N PRO A 302 8.48 -9.80 12.67
CA PRO A 302 8.26 -10.66 13.85
C PRO A 302 7.96 -9.87 15.14
N GLY A 303 7.05 -10.40 15.97
CA GLY A 303 6.89 -10.00 17.38
C GLY A 303 6.18 -8.68 17.69
N ARG A 304 5.69 -7.92 16.70
CA ARG A 304 5.06 -6.62 16.96
C ARG A 304 3.53 -6.71 16.95
N ARG A 305 2.82 -6.42 18.04
CA ARG A 305 1.35 -6.25 17.93
C ARG A 305 1.07 -5.08 16.98
N THR A 306 0.31 -5.30 15.92
CA THR A 306 -0.18 -4.15 15.14
C THR A 306 -1.15 -3.41 16.05
N HIS A 307 -1.08 -2.08 16.10
CA HIS A 307 -2.06 -1.32 16.87
C HIS A 307 -3.38 -1.38 16.09
N GLY A 308 -4.23 -2.34 16.44
CA GLY A 308 -5.65 -2.30 16.12
C GLY A 308 -6.27 -1.05 16.75
N ALA A 309 -7.37 -0.58 16.18
CA ALA A 309 -8.19 0.45 16.81
C ALA A 309 -8.50 0.02 18.27
N PRO A 310 -8.20 0.84 19.29
CA PRO A 310 -8.63 0.63 20.66
C PRO A 310 -10.15 0.53 20.72
N GLU A 311 -10.61 -0.38 21.57
CA GLU A 311 -11.97 -0.41 22.07
C GLU A 311 -12.31 0.86 22.86
N ARG A 312 -13.43 1.50 22.50
CA ARG A 312 -14.50 2.10 23.37
C ARG A 312 -15.23 3.14 22.50
N ARG A 313 -16.53 3.02 22.19
CA ARG A 313 -17.70 3.08 23.08
C ARG A 313 -18.95 2.48 22.38
N THR A 314 -18.81 1.34 21.72
CA THR A 314 -19.91 0.66 21.01
C THR A 314 -19.83 -0.87 21.15
N GLY A 315 -20.00 -1.41 22.37
CA GLY A 315 -20.47 -2.78 22.67
C GLY A 315 -19.89 -4.03 21.97
N ARG A 316 -18.90 -3.92 21.09
CA ARG A 316 -18.34 -5.04 20.31
C ARG A 316 -16.82 -4.99 20.43
N ALA A 317 -16.25 -6.04 21.01
CA ALA A 317 -14.82 -6.12 21.26
C ALA A 317 -14.02 -6.21 19.96
N SER A 318 -13.18 -5.21 19.70
CA SER A 318 -12.14 -5.30 18.68
C SER A 318 -10.95 -6.07 19.26
N GLN A 319 -10.73 -7.29 18.75
CA GLN A 319 -9.56 -8.10 19.12
C GLN A 319 -8.26 -7.32 18.90
N PRO A 320 -7.23 -7.50 19.77
CA PRO A 320 -5.93 -6.89 19.55
C PRO A 320 -5.39 -7.33 18.19
N ALA A 321 -4.93 -6.40 17.36
CA ALA A 321 -4.57 -6.73 15.99
C ALA A 321 -3.34 -7.65 15.93
N VAL A 322 -3.62 -8.93 15.68
CA VAL A 322 -2.65 -9.99 15.47
C VAL A 322 -1.82 -9.67 14.23
N GLN A 323 -0.54 -9.99 14.29
CA GLN A 323 0.36 -9.89 13.14
C GLN A 323 -0.14 -10.79 12.02
N PRO A 324 -0.16 -10.31 10.78
CA PRO A 324 -0.52 -11.18 9.68
C PRO A 324 0.57 -12.25 9.50
N ILE A 325 0.13 -13.48 9.27
CA ILE A 325 0.93 -14.64 8.95
C ILE A 325 0.98 -14.77 7.43
N ALA A 326 2.18 -14.69 6.87
CA ALA A 326 2.43 -14.92 5.46
C ALA A 326 2.78 -16.38 5.20
N GLN A 327 2.21 -16.95 4.14
CA GLN A 327 2.51 -18.28 3.63
C GLN A 327 2.81 -18.19 2.14
N LEU A 328 3.74 -19.01 1.66
CA LEU A 328 4.09 -19.12 0.25
C LEU A 328 4.42 -20.58 -0.06
N HIS A 329 3.64 -21.19 -0.93
CA HIS A 329 3.74 -22.61 -1.27
C HIS A 329 4.09 -22.79 -2.75
N PRO A 330 5.15 -23.55 -3.09
CA PRO A 330 5.49 -23.85 -4.49
C PRO A 330 4.52 -24.88 -5.06
N LEU A 331 4.13 -24.71 -6.33
CA LEU A 331 3.27 -25.67 -7.04
C LEU A 331 3.94 -26.18 -8.32
N HIS A 332 4.49 -25.28 -9.14
CA HIS A 332 5.09 -25.63 -10.43
C HIS A 332 6.31 -24.76 -10.72
N GLY A 333 7.33 -25.33 -11.36
CA GLY A 333 8.56 -24.64 -11.79
C GLY A 333 9.57 -24.31 -10.67
N TYR A 334 9.16 -24.32 -9.40
CA TYR A 334 10.03 -24.03 -8.26
C TYR A 334 10.79 -25.26 -7.76
N THR A 335 11.95 -25.00 -7.16
CA THR A 335 12.80 -26.01 -6.51
C THR A 335 12.66 -25.93 -5.00
N GLY A 336 12.43 -27.09 -4.36
CA GLY A 336 12.34 -27.18 -2.91
C GLY A 336 11.13 -26.46 -2.30
N THR A 337 11.26 -26.05 -1.03
CA THR A 337 10.23 -25.36 -0.26
C THR A 337 10.57 -23.89 -0.06
N ALA A 338 9.57 -23.09 0.34
CA ALA A 338 9.83 -21.70 0.71
C ALA A 338 10.85 -21.59 1.85
N ARG A 339 11.76 -20.64 1.70
CA ARG A 339 12.75 -20.28 2.71
C ARG A 339 12.53 -18.85 3.17
N GLN A 340 12.87 -18.58 4.42
CA GLN A 340 12.74 -17.26 5.00
C GLN A 340 13.99 -16.42 4.75
N LEU A 341 13.81 -15.21 4.25
CA LEU A 341 14.84 -14.20 4.06
C LEU A 341 14.70 -13.09 5.12
N VAL A 342 15.84 -12.55 5.54
CA VAL A 342 15.88 -11.31 6.32
C VAL A 342 15.74 -10.14 5.36
N ALA A 343 14.69 -9.35 5.52
CA ALA A 343 14.44 -8.16 4.71
C ALA A 343 14.73 -6.88 5.49
N GLY A 344 14.76 -5.77 4.75
CA GLY A 344 14.95 -4.44 5.32
C GLY A 344 13.77 -3.96 6.18
N PRO A 345 13.85 -2.72 6.68
CA PRO A 345 12.75 -2.13 7.43
C PRO A 345 11.53 -1.91 6.54
N THR A 346 10.37 -1.90 7.21
CA THR A 346 9.09 -1.49 6.63
C THR A 346 8.46 -0.42 7.53
N MET A 347 7.39 0.21 7.06
CA MET A 347 6.55 1.09 7.90
C MET A 347 5.96 0.41 9.16
N PHE A 348 6.01 -0.93 9.22
CA PHE A 348 5.56 -1.72 10.37
C PHE A 348 6.69 -2.14 11.31
N GLY A 349 7.96 -1.88 10.98
CA GLY A 349 9.07 -2.05 11.90
C GLY A 349 10.43 -2.30 11.24
N PRO A 350 11.50 -2.31 12.05
CA PRO A 350 12.87 -2.27 11.54
C PRO A 350 13.39 -3.60 10.96
N GLY A 351 12.67 -4.72 11.11
CA GLY A 351 13.14 -6.03 10.67
C GLY A 351 12.02 -6.90 10.14
N ALA A 352 11.84 -6.90 8.82
CA ALA A 352 10.90 -7.80 8.17
C ALA A 352 11.52 -9.17 7.83
N ARG A 353 10.63 -10.13 7.60
CA ARG A 353 10.92 -11.44 7.05
C ARG A 353 10.03 -11.64 5.83
N VAL A 354 10.61 -12.23 4.79
CA VAL A 354 9.94 -12.50 3.52
C VAL A 354 10.18 -13.96 3.17
N LEU A 355 9.14 -14.67 2.75
CA LEU A 355 9.28 -16.02 2.19
C LEU A 355 9.73 -15.92 0.73
N ALA A 356 10.62 -16.80 0.31
CA ALA A 356 11.13 -16.86 -1.05
C ALA A 356 11.08 -18.29 -1.60
N LEU A 357 10.71 -18.39 -2.88
CA LEU A 357 10.81 -19.58 -3.72
C LEU A 357 11.87 -19.32 -4.78
N ASP A 358 12.73 -20.30 -5.05
CA ASP A 358 13.73 -20.24 -6.11
C ASP A 358 13.41 -21.32 -7.16
N GLY A 359 13.65 -21.01 -8.42
CA GLY A 359 13.43 -21.91 -9.55
C GLY A 359 14.46 -21.68 -10.64
N VAL A 360 14.33 -22.44 -11.74
CA VAL A 360 15.23 -22.33 -12.89
C VAL A 360 14.41 -22.50 -14.17
N THR A 361 14.67 -21.69 -15.20
CA THR A 361 14.06 -21.86 -16.52
C THR A 361 14.56 -23.15 -17.17
N THR A 362 13.65 -23.89 -17.81
CA THR A 362 13.96 -25.20 -18.41
C THR A 362 13.72 -25.25 -19.91
N ALA A 363 13.02 -24.26 -20.45
CA ALA A 363 12.61 -24.18 -21.85
C ALA A 363 12.40 -22.70 -22.25
N PRO A 364 12.28 -22.41 -23.57
CA PRO A 364 12.03 -21.04 -24.07
C PRO A 364 10.83 -20.35 -23.42
N GLU A 365 9.81 -21.14 -23.05
CA GLU A 365 8.76 -20.75 -22.11
C GLU A 365 8.90 -21.57 -20.83
N SER A 366 9.05 -20.90 -19.68
CA SER A 366 9.16 -21.53 -18.37
C SER A 366 8.10 -20.99 -17.42
N LEU A 367 7.20 -21.86 -16.98
CA LEU A 367 6.08 -21.51 -16.10
C LEU A 367 6.44 -21.71 -14.63
N PHE A 368 6.05 -20.74 -13.80
CA PHE A 368 6.18 -20.79 -12.35
C PHE A 368 4.83 -20.50 -11.71
N VAL A 369 4.38 -21.38 -10.82
CA VAL A 369 3.09 -21.27 -10.13
C VAL A 369 3.32 -21.45 -8.64
N SER A 370 2.74 -20.55 -7.84
CA SER A 370 2.74 -20.63 -6.38
C SER A 370 1.38 -20.26 -5.80
N LEU A 371 1.16 -20.69 -4.57
CA LEU A 371 0.00 -20.32 -3.76
C LEU A 371 0.49 -19.52 -2.55
N ALA A 372 0.17 -18.24 -2.53
CA ALA A 372 0.42 -17.35 -1.40
C ALA A 372 -0.83 -17.20 -0.53
N SER A 373 -0.63 -16.89 0.73
CA SER A 373 -1.67 -16.45 1.64
C SER A 373 -1.12 -15.44 2.63
N LEU A 374 -1.95 -14.50 3.03
CA LEU A 374 -1.74 -13.63 4.18
C LEU A 374 -3.00 -13.74 5.02
N THR A 375 -2.92 -13.79 6.34
CA THR A 375 -4.10 -13.74 7.22
C THR A 375 -3.69 -13.30 8.61
N ALA A 376 -4.55 -12.60 9.35
CA ALA A 376 -4.34 -12.35 10.77
C ALA A 376 -5.17 -13.29 11.68
N GLU A 377 -5.77 -14.34 11.11
CA GLU A 377 -6.35 -15.43 11.88
C GLU A 377 -5.26 -16.17 12.69
N PRO A 378 -5.56 -16.59 13.92
CA PRO A 378 -4.64 -17.43 14.70
C PRO A 378 -4.52 -18.81 14.07
N ASP A 379 -3.30 -19.37 14.08
CA ASP A 379 -2.99 -20.74 13.65
C ASP A 379 -3.65 -21.16 12.32
N PRO A 380 -3.47 -20.38 11.23
CA PRO A 380 -4.18 -20.60 10.00
C PRO A 380 -3.73 -21.90 9.32
N ALA A 381 -4.67 -22.61 8.69
CA ALA A 381 -4.37 -23.78 7.87
C ALA A 381 -3.24 -23.48 6.84
N PRO A 382 -2.42 -24.48 6.46
CA PRO A 382 -1.39 -24.28 5.44
C PRO A 382 -1.97 -23.78 4.12
N ALA A 383 -1.25 -22.90 3.42
CA ALA A 383 -1.69 -22.38 2.12
C ALA A 383 -2.02 -23.50 1.11
N ALA A 384 -1.26 -24.61 1.13
CA ALA A 384 -1.49 -25.77 0.28
C ALA A 384 -2.87 -26.43 0.44
N ALA A 385 -3.58 -26.17 1.55
CA ALA A 385 -4.93 -26.68 1.78
C ALA A 385 -6.03 -25.76 1.21
N LEU A 386 -5.68 -24.56 0.73
CA LEU A 386 -6.65 -23.55 0.29
C LEU A 386 -7.18 -23.81 -1.13
N ALA A 387 -6.46 -24.59 -1.94
CA ALA A 387 -6.85 -24.94 -3.30
C ALA A 387 -6.10 -26.18 -3.79
N ASP A 388 -6.80 -27.02 -4.57
CA ASP A 388 -6.18 -27.97 -5.49
C ASP A 388 -5.92 -27.28 -6.83
N ILE A 389 -4.70 -27.40 -7.36
CA ILE A 389 -4.25 -26.65 -8.54
C ILE A 389 -3.58 -27.60 -9.51
N GLN A 390 -4.12 -27.63 -10.73
CA GLN A 390 -3.62 -28.48 -11.82
C GLN A 390 -3.16 -27.62 -12.99
N VAL A 391 -1.91 -27.84 -13.43
CA VAL A 391 -1.34 -27.17 -14.60
C VAL A 391 -1.70 -27.99 -15.84
N GLY A 392 -2.64 -27.49 -16.64
CA GLY A 392 -3.18 -28.17 -17.83
C GLY A 392 -2.43 -27.89 -19.13
N GLY A 393 -1.22 -27.35 -19.06
CA GLY A 393 -0.40 -26.94 -20.20
C GLY A 393 0.46 -25.71 -19.86
N PRO A 394 1.14 -25.10 -20.85
CA PRO A 394 2.09 -24.01 -20.59
C PRO A 394 1.44 -22.72 -20.06
N ARG A 395 0.12 -22.57 -20.26
CA ARG A 395 -0.61 -21.33 -20.00
C ARG A 395 -1.96 -21.51 -19.29
N THR A 396 -2.35 -22.75 -18.96
CA THR A 396 -3.67 -23.03 -18.37
C THR A 396 -3.52 -23.61 -16.96
N ILE A 397 -4.16 -22.97 -15.99
CA ILE A 397 -4.18 -23.36 -14.59
C ILE A 397 -5.63 -23.61 -14.20
N HIS A 398 -5.93 -24.85 -13.81
CA HIS A 398 -7.22 -25.27 -13.26
C HIS A 398 -7.14 -25.20 -11.75
N VAL A 399 -8.19 -24.67 -11.13
CA VAL A 399 -8.23 -24.41 -9.69
C VAL A 399 -9.53 -24.94 -9.14
N THR A 400 -9.45 -25.72 -8.07
CA THR A 400 -10.58 -26.05 -7.20
C THR A 400 -10.25 -25.52 -5.81
N TRP A 401 -10.95 -24.49 -5.39
CA TRP A 401 -10.75 -23.88 -4.08
C TRP A 401 -11.28 -24.77 -2.96
N GLN A 402 -10.84 -24.51 -1.72
CA GLN A 402 -11.23 -25.27 -0.53
C GLN A 402 -12.75 -25.35 -0.28
N ASP A 403 -13.53 -24.38 -0.80
CA ASP A 403 -14.99 -24.36 -0.69
C ASP A 403 -15.70 -25.10 -1.84
N GLY A 404 -14.94 -25.73 -2.74
CA GLY A 404 -15.43 -26.45 -3.92
C GLY A 404 -15.64 -25.57 -5.16
N THR A 405 -15.48 -24.24 -5.05
CA THR A 405 -15.57 -23.35 -6.21
C THR A 405 -14.45 -23.67 -7.20
N THR A 406 -14.75 -23.71 -8.49
CA THR A 406 -13.76 -23.99 -9.54
C THR A 406 -13.51 -22.78 -10.43
N ALA A 407 -12.27 -22.58 -10.85
CA ALA A 407 -11.88 -21.55 -11.80
C ALA A 407 -10.83 -22.07 -12.78
N VAL A 408 -10.73 -21.41 -13.94
CA VAL A 408 -9.66 -21.65 -14.91
C VAL A 408 -8.99 -20.32 -15.23
N LEU A 409 -7.69 -20.23 -14.96
CA LEU A 409 -6.85 -19.13 -15.38
C LEU A 409 -6.12 -19.53 -16.67
N ARG A 410 -6.35 -18.76 -17.74
CA ARG A 410 -5.59 -18.86 -18.99
C ARG A 410 -4.73 -17.63 -19.11
N LEU A 411 -3.42 -17.80 -19.13
CA LEU A 411 -2.50 -16.68 -19.31
C LEU A 411 -2.71 -16.08 -20.71
N PRO A 412 -2.83 -14.75 -20.82
CA PRO A 412 -2.99 -14.09 -22.10
C PRO A 412 -1.77 -14.34 -23.00
N GLU A 413 -2.01 -14.37 -24.30
CA GLU A 413 -0.95 -14.38 -25.30
C GLU A 413 -0.19 -13.05 -25.29
N LEU A 414 1.09 -13.12 -25.62
CA LEU A 414 1.86 -11.90 -25.84
C LEU A 414 1.39 -11.30 -27.17
N PRO A 415 1.10 -10.00 -27.23
CA PRO A 415 0.85 -9.37 -28.52
C PRO A 415 2.10 -9.52 -29.41
N GLU A 416 1.89 -9.80 -30.70
CA GLU A 416 2.96 -9.79 -31.69
C GLU A 416 3.68 -8.44 -31.65
N GLU A 417 5.02 -8.45 -31.72
CA GLU A 417 5.81 -7.22 -31.81
C GLU A 417 5.42 -6.49 -33.11
N ARG A 418 4.91 -5.27 -32.98
CA ARG A 418 4.53 -4.41 -34.12
C ARG A 418 5.72 -3.67 -34.70
#